data_AF-A0A7V7MQF5-F1
#
_entry.id   AF-A0A7V7MQF5-F1
#
_cell.length_a   1.000
_cell.length_b   1.000
_cell.length_c   1.000
_cell.angle_alpha   90.00
_cell.angle_beta   90.00
_cell.angle_gamma   90.00
#
_symmetry.space_group_name_H-M   'P 1'
#
loop_
_entity.id
_entity.type
_entity.pdbx_description
1 polymer ?
#
loop_
_entity_poly.entity_id
_entity_poly.type
_entity_poly.pdbx_seq_one_letter_code
_entity_poly.pdbx_strand_id
1 'polypeptide(L)'
;MWHQAESELLFGVAVLLGGAEVQLPLIYDVKSPDFIADFRTLRYSVEVKRPSSSKKVARKISSAANQIASFQNQPAVIAVDLTDVLNANIENGNPDQLLSSLDMRLEEMHVAAIRQINRNTRRPGFSRVALLIFYARIIVWQRIRDCWGPSFGLVLRGKLFEGACSGVLADGPGRFLQGIIHGFERVAGGKVWRY
;
A
#
# COMPACT_ATOMS: atom_id res chain seq x y z
N MET A 1 -1.00 -13.12 12.90
CA MET A 1 -2.09 -13.35 11.94
C MET A 1 -3.06 -12.18 11.97
N TRP A 2 -3.57 -11.78 13.15
CA TRP A 2 -4.42 -10.59 13.36
C TRP A 2 -3.96 -9.30 12.66
N HIS A 3 -2.67 -8.99 12.76
CA HIS A 3 -2.09 -7.80 12.16
C HIS A 3 -2.15 -7.71 10.63
N GLN A 4 -2.24 -8.84 9.93
CA GLN A 4 -2.33 -8.84 8.46
C GLN A 4 -3.75 -8.52 8.00
N ALA A 5 -4.77 -9.10 8.65
CA ALA A 5 -6.18 -8.79 8.38
C ALA A 5 -6.53 -7.33 8.68
N GLU A 6 -5.93 -6.74 9.71
CA GLU A 6 -6.05 -5.29 9.97
C GLU A 6 -5.54 -4.44 8.80
N SER A 7 -4.40 -4.81 8.21
CA SER A 7 -3.81 -4.11 7.06
C SER A 7 -4.67 -4.26 5.81
N GLU A 8 -5.19 -5.47 5.56
CA GLU A 8 -6.12 -5.75 4.46
C GLU A 8 -7.39 -4.92 4.59
N LEU A 9 -8.01 -4.90 5.78
CA LEU A 9 -9.20 -4.12 6.06
C LEU A 9 -8.95 -2.62 5.91
N LEU A 10 -7.86 -2.11 6.49
CA LEU A 10 -7.51 -0.69 6.39
C LEU A 10 -7.29 -0.26 4.93
N PHE A 11 -6.53 -1.06 4.18
CA PHE A 11 -6.28 -0.76 2.76
C PHE A 11 -7.57 -0.86 1.95
N GLY A 12 -8.41 -1.87 2.19
CA GLY A 12 -9.71 -2.02 1.55
C GLY A 12 -10.65 -0.85 1.82
N VAL A 13 -10.72 -0.37 3.07
CA VAL A 13 -11.51 0.82 3.42
C VAL A 13 -10.97 2.07 2.72
N ALA A 14 -9.65 2.26 2.64
CA ALA A 14 -9.07 3.37 1.90
C ALA A 14 -9.43 3.29 0.41
N VAL A 15 -9.31 2.12 -0.21
CA VAL A 15 -9.70 1.90 -1.61
C VAL A 15 -11.19 2.22 -1.84
N LEU A 16 -12.07 1.77 -0.95
CA LEU A 16 -13.52 2.05 -1.00
C LEU A 16 -13.82 3.55 -0.86
N LEU A 17 -13.23 4.21 0.14
CA LEU A 17 -13.40 5.65 0.35
C LEU A 17 -12.78 6.50 -0.77
N GLY A 18 -11.84 5.93 -1.52
CA GLY A 18 -11.28 6.46 -2.75
C GLY A 18 -12.19 6.33 -3.98
N GLY A 19 -13.36 5.72 -3.83
CA GLY A 19 -14.38 5.60 -4.88
C GLY A 19 -14.27 4.34 -5.75
N ALA A 20 -13.52 3.32 -5.31
CA ALA A 20 -13.55 2.01 -5.93
C ALA A 20 -14.57 1.09 -5.24
N GLU A 21 -15.09 0.11 -5.96
CA GLU A 21 -15.85 -0.99 -5.35
C GLU A 21 -14.88 -2.10 -4.94
N VAL A 22 -15.02 -2.62 -3.72
CA VAL A 22 -14.15 -3.67 -3.18
C VAL A 22 -14.92 -4.97 -3.08
N GLN A 23 -14.36 -6.05 -3.64
CA GLN A 23 -14.98 -7.36 -3.67
C GLN A 23 -13.99 -8.43 -3.21
N LEU A 24 -14.48 -9.46 -2.54
CA LEU A 24 -13.68 -10.66 -2.26
C LEU A 24 -13.64 -11.55 -3.51
N PRO A 25 -12.48 -12.12 -3.88
CA PRO A 25 -12.39 -13.01 -5.02
C PRO A 25 -13.14 -14.31 -4.75
N LEU A 26 -14.13 -14.61 -5.60
CA LEU A 26 -14.92 -15.84 -5.55
C LEU A 26 -14.22 -16.99 -6.31
N ILE A 27 -13.02 -17.37 -5.91
CA ILE A 27 -12.29 -18.50 -6.53
C ILE A 27 -11.57 -19.31 -5.45
N TYR A 28 -11.85 -20.62 -5.39
CA TYR A 28 -11.37 -21.53 -4.34
C TYR A 28 -10.16 -22.40 -4.74
N ASP A 29 -9.87 -22.56 -6.04
CA ASP A 29 -8.91 -23.56 -6.53
C ASP A 29 -7.50 -23.01 -6.79
N VAL A 30 -7.31 -21.70 -6.71
CA VAL A 30 -6.00 -21.03 -6.86
C VAL A 30 -5.79 -20.05 -5.73
N LYS A 31 -4.52 -19.72 -5.44
CA LYS A 31 -4.22 -18.62 -4.50
C LYS A 31 -4.79 -17.32 -5.07
N SER A 32 -5.79 -16.79 -4.38
CA SER A 32 -6.45 -15.53 -4.72
C SER A 32 -5.67 -14.34 -4.17
N PRO A 33 -5.84 -13.14 -4.74
CA PRO A 33 -5.46 -11.91 -4.07
C PRO A 33 -6.27 -11.72 -2.79
N ASP A 34 -5.87 -10.78 -1.95
CA ASP A 34 -6.64 -10.45 -0.75
C ASP A 34 -8.01 -9.85 -1.10
N PHE A 35 -8.07 -8.99 -2.12
CA PHE A 35 -9.33 -8.50 -2.67
C PHE A 35 -9.20 -7.99 -4.12
N ILE A 36 -10.34 -7.66 -4.72
CA ILE A 36 -10.47 -7.06 -6.04
C ILE A 36 -11.01 -5.65 -5.87
N ALA A 37 -10.44 -4.70 -6.63
CA ALA A 37 -10.91 -3.33 -6.67
C ALA A 37 -11.37 -2.95 -8.09
N ASP A 38 -12.66 -2.67 -8.24
CA ASP A 38 -13.24 -2.15 -9.47
C ASP A 38 -13.22 -0.62 -9.39
N PHE A 39 -12.44 0.02 -10.25
CA PHE A 39 -12.35 1.47 -10.33
C PHE A 39 -12.57 1.92 -11.78
N ARG A 40 -13.73 2.54 -12.00
CA ARG A 40 -14.19 2.96 -13.34
C ARG A 40 -14.23 1.76 -14.29
N THR A 41 -13.40 1.76 -15.33
CA THR A 41 -13.36 0.73 -16.36
C THR A 41 -12.30 -0.34 -16.09
N LEU A 42 -11.63 -0.30 -14.94
CA LEU A 42 -10.53 -1.20 -14.61
C LEU A 42 -10.81 -2.00 -13.35
N ARG A 43 -10.42 -3.27 -13.43
CA ARG A 43 -10.43 -4.21 -12.33
C ARG A 43 -9.00 -4.51 -11.91
N TYR A 44 -8.70 -4.33 -10.64
CA TYR A 44 -7.38 -4.54 -10.07
C TYR A 44 -7.36 -5.73 -9.11
N SER A 45 -6.38 -6.62 -9.25
CA SER A 45 -6.01 -7.55 -8.17
C SER A 45 -5.27 -6.79 -7.10
N VAL A 46 -5.69 -6.87 -5.85
CA VAL A 46 -5.03 -6.17 -4.74
C VAL A 46 -4.45 -7.17 -3.76
N GLU A 47 -3.15 -7.06 -3.53
CA GLU A 47 -2.43 -7.87 -2.56
C GLU A 47 -1.75 -6.98 -1.53
N VAL A 48 -2.07 -7.19 -0.26
CA VAL A 48 -1.55 -6.46 0.89
C VAL A 48 -0.54 -7.32 1.62
N LYS A 49 0.63 -6.76 1.94
CA LYS A 49 1.65 -7.47 2.73
C LYS A 49 2.14 -6.60 3.88
N ARG A 50 2.16 -7.16 5.09
CA ARG A 50 2.81 -6.56 6.27
C ARG A 50 4.14 -7.25 6.57
N PRO A 51 5.29 -6.76 6.05
CA PRO A 51 6.60 -7.29 6.44
C PRO A 51 6.91 -7.01 7.91
N SER A 52 7.50 -7.99 8.61
CA SER A 52 7.93 -7.81 10.00
C SER A 52 9.32 -7.14 10.12
N SER A 53 9.98 -6.85 9.00
CA SER A 53 11.29 -6.17 8.94
C SER A 53 11.61 -5.67 7.53
N SER A 54 12.48 -4.67 7.41
CA SER A 54 12.92 -4.11 6.12
C SER A 54 13.53 -5.16 5.19
N LYS A 55 14.33 -6.08 5.75
CA LYS A 55 14.96 -7.21 5.03
C LYS A 55 13.94 -8.13 4.35
N LYS A 56 12.69 -8.17 4.84
CA LYS A 56 11.61 -9.03 4.29
C LYS A 56 10.78 -8.36 3.20
N VAL A 57 10.92 -7.05 2.97
CA VAL A 57 10.11 -6.28 2.01
C VAL A 57 10.18 -6.88 0.60
N ALA A 58 11.38 -7.05 0.05
CA ALA A 58 11.56 -7.59 -1.32
C ALA A 58 11.01 -9.02 -1.46
N ARG A 59 11.15 -9.86 -0.42
CA ARG A 59 10.57 -11.20 -0.38
C ARG A 59 9.04 -11.16 -0.36
N LYS A 60 8.44 -10.24 0.40
CA LYS A 60 6.99 -10.05 0.48
C LYS A 60 6.41 -9.57 -0.86
N ILE A 61 7.08 -8.64 -1.53
CA ILE A 61 6.71 -8.19 -2.88
C ILE A 61 6.76 -9.35 -3.87
N SER A 62 7.83 -10.17 -3.83
CA SER A 62 7.95 -11.33 -4.72
C SER A 62 6.85 -12.36 -4.44
N SER A 63 6.50 -12.56 -3.17
CA SER A 63 5.38 -13.42 -2.78
C SER A 63 4.04 -12.88 -3.30
N ALA A 64 3.81 -11.57 -3.20
CA ALA A 64 2.61 -10.92 -3.71
C ALA A 64 2.50 -11.04 -5.23
N ALA A 65 3.58 -10.73 -5.95
CA ALA A 65 3.63 -10.88 -7.40
C ALA A 65 3.36 -12.33 -7.85
N ASN A 66 3.88 -13.34 -7.15
CA ASN A 66 3.60 -14.74 -7.47
C ASN A 66 2.13 -15.11 -7.24
N GLN A 67 1.49 -14.57 -6.19
CA GLN A 67 0.07 -14.78 -5.89
C GLN A 67 -0.83 -14.12 -6.93
N ILE A 68 -0.46 -12.92 -7.37
CA ILE A 68 -1.10 -12.21 -8.49
C ILE A 68 -0.92 -12.97 -9.81
N ALA A 69 0.25 -13.58 -10.04
CA ALA A 69 0.53 -14.31 -11.28
C ALA A 69 -0.47 -15.44 -11.55
N SER A 70 -0.90 -16.13 -10.48
CA SER A 70 -1.86 -17.23 -10.55
C SER A 70 -3.31 -16.78 -10.69
N PHE A 71 -3.62 -15.50 -10.49
CA PHE A 71 -4.99 -15.00 -10.43
C PHE A 71 -5.35 -14.09 -11.59
N GLN A 72 -6.11 -14.64 -12.55
CA GLN A 72 -6.65 -13.96 -13.73
C GLN A 72 -5.59 -13.12 -14.50
N ASN A 73 -5.96 -12.46 -15.59
CA ASN A 73 -5.04 -11.62 -16.36
C ASN A 73 -5.44 -10.14 -16.25
N GLN A 74 -5.26 -9.58 -15.05
CA GLN A 74 -5.63 -8.19 -14.76
C GLN A 74 -4.47 -7.42 -14.12
N PRO A 75 -4.46 -6.07 -14.24
CA PRO A 75 -3.51 -5.23 -13.53
C PRO A 75 -3.56 -5.45 -12.02
N ALA A 76 -2.44 -5.27 -11.35
CA ALA A 76 -2.34 -5.55 -9.93
C ALA A 76 -1.75 -4.39 -9.12
N VAL A 77 -2.24 -4.29 -7.89
CA VAL A 77 -1.73 -3.41 -6.84
C VAL A 77 -1.08 -4.27 -5.78
N ILE A 78 0.17 -3.95 -5.46
CA ILE A 78 0.83 -4.49 -4.27
C ILE A 78 0.84 -3.36 -3.23
N ALA A 79 0.14 -3.55 -2.13
CA ALA A 79 0.19 -2.67 -0.98
C ALA A 79 1.09 -3.27 0.10
N VAL A 80 1.95 -2.46 0.71
CA VAL A 80 2.89 -2.89 1.74
C VAL A 80 2.68 -2.03 2.98
N ASP A 81 2.17 -2.67 4.04
CA ASP A 81 2.02 -2.05 5.36
C ASP A 81 3.36 -2.13 6.11
N LEU A 82 4.00 -0.99 6.26
CA LEU A 82 5.29 -0.83 6.92
C LEU A 82 5.17 -0.47 8.40
N THR A 83 3.96 -0.49 8.98
CA THR A 83 3.72 -0.16 10.39
C THR A 83 4.68 -0.92 11.33
N ASP A 84 4.85 -2.24 11.13
CA ASP A 84 5.75 -3.07 11.95
C ASP A 84 7.23 -2.82 11.68
N VAL A 85 7.56 -2.39 10.46
CA VAL A 85 8.96 -2.15 10.07
C VAL A 85 9.44 -0.82 10.61
N LEU A 86 8.59 0.20 10.53
CA LEU A 86 8.92 1.52 11.03
C LEU A 86 8.90 1.53 12.56
N ASN A 87 8.09 0.67 13.19
CA ASN A 87 7.99 0.41 14.63
C ASN A 87 8.13 1.71 15.44
N ALA A 88 7.34 2.71 15.04
CA ALA A 88 7.41 4.03 15.62
C ALA A 88 6.59 4.04 16.92
N ASN A 89 7.05 3.28 17.93
CA ASN A 89 6.73 3.61 19.31
C ASN A 89 7.53 4.87 19.63
N ILE A 90 6.93 6.01 19.30
CA ILE A 90 7.54 7.32 19.49
C ILE A 90 7.30 7.71 20.93
N GLU A 91 8.24 7.36 21.78
CA GLU A 91 8.33 7.95 23.11
C GLU A 91 8.84 9.38 22.92
N ASN A 92 7.95 10.36 23.12
CA ASN A 92 8.25 11.79 23.31
C ASN A 92 9.23 12.41 22.28
N GLY A 93 8.73 12.82 21.12
CA GLY A 93 9.53 13.55 20.12
C GLY A 93 8.72 14.56 19.31
N ASN A 94 9.42 15.55 18.73
CA ASN A 94 8.82 16.48 17.78
C ASN A 94 8.36 15.70 16.52
N PRO A 95 7.08 15.79 16.12
CA PRO A 95 6.54 15.13 14.93
C PRO A 95 7.37 15.34 13.66
N ASP A 96 7.93 16.52 13.46
CA ASP A 96 8.67 16.85 12.23
C ASP A 96 9.99 16.07 12.14
N GLN A 97 10.72 15.95 13.24
CA GLN A 97 11.98 15.18 13.29
C GLN A 97 11.74 13.69 13.06
N LEU A 98 10.65 13.17 13.64
CA LEU A 98 10.21 11.81 13.41
C LEU A 98 9.93 11.58 11.92
N LEU A 99 9.15 12.46 11.30
CA LEU A 99 8.76 12.35 9.89
C LEU A 99 9.97 12.34 8.97
N SER A 100 10.98 13.20 9.20
CA SER A 100 12.23 13.18 8.44
C SER A 100 13.00 11.86 8.60
N SER A 101 13.04 11.29 9.81
CA SER A 101 13.73 10.01 10.05
C SER A 101 13.03 8.82 9.40
N LEU A 102 11.69 8.87 9.32
CA LEU A 102 10.88 7.84 8.68
C LEU A 102 11.00 7.92 7.15
N ASP A 103 11.08 9.13 6.61
CA ASP A 103 11.20 9.36 5.16
C ASP A 103 12.42 8.66 4.55
N MET A 104 13.62 8.83 5.15
CA MET A 104 14.82 8.11 4.68
C MET A 104 14.63 6.59 4.67
N ARG A 105 14.09 6.03 5.76
CA ARG A 105 13.86 4.58 5.87
C ARG A 105 12.83 4.08 4.86
N LEU A 106 11.79 4.88 4.61
CA LEU A 106 10.77 4.62 3.60
C LEU A 106 11.36 4.64 2.19
N GLU A 107 12.17 5.65 1.86
CA GLU A 107 12.87 5.77 0.58
C GLU A 107 13.74 4.55 0.30
N GLU A 108 14.58 4.12 1.24
CA GLU A 108 15.44 2.94 1.06
C GLU A 108 14.65 1.69 0.71
N MET A 109 13.56 1.43 1.46
CA MET A 109 12.69 0.29 1.21
C MET A 109 11.95 0.43 -0.12
N HIS A 110 11.50 1.63 -0.46
CA HIS A 110 10.76 1.93 -1.68
C HIS A 110 11.65 1.74 -2.92
N VAL A 111 12.88 2.25 -2.90
CA VAL A 111 13.87 2.05 -3.95
C VAL A 111 14.19 0.57 -4.12
N ALA A 112 14.40 -0.16 -3.03
CA ALA A 112 14.67 -1.60 -3.08
C ALA A 112 13.49 -2.37 -3.70
N ALA A 113 12.27 -2.00 -3.37
CA ALA A 113 11.04 -2.56 -3.91
C ALA A 113 10.87 -2.30 -5.41
N ILE A 114 11.08 -1.05 -5.84
CA ILE A 114 11.05 -0.67 -7.26
C ILE A 114 12.10 -1.46 -8.04
N ARG A 115 13.34 -1.56 -7.53
CA ARG A 115 14.40 -2.36 -8.16
C ARG A 115 14.00 -3.83 -8.28
N GLN A 116 13.35 -4.39 -7.26
CA GLN A 116 12.87 -5.77 -7.31
C GLN A 116 11.83 -5.98 -8.40
N ILE A 117 10.86 -5.08 -8.54
CA ILE A 117 9.85 -5.14 -9.61
C ILE A 117 10.51 -4.99 -10.97
N ASN A 118 11.32 -3.94 -11.17
CA ASN A 118 11.97 -3.63 -12.43
C ASN A 118 12.86 -4.76 -12.95
N ARG A 119 13.63 -5.42 -12.07
CA ARG A 119 14.48 -6.58 -12.42
C ARG A 119 13.69 -7.80 -12.88
N ASN A 120 12.43 -7.91 -12.47
CA ASN A 120 11.59 -9.08 -12.71
C ASN A 120 10.42 -8.80 -13.66
N THR A 121 10.36 -7.63 -14.32
CA THR A 121 9.25 -7.20 -15.18
C THR A 121 8.86 -8.18 -16.27
N ARG A 122 9.76 -9.07 -16.72
CA ARG A 122 9.45 -10.11 -17.71
C ARG A 122 8.73 -11.33 -17.12
N ARG A 123 8.64 -11.45 -15.79
CA ARG A 123 7.95 -12.56 -15.12
C ARG A 123 6.46 -12.26 -15.01
N PRO A 124 5.56 -13.24 -15.26
CA PRO A 124 4.12 -12.99 -15.41
C PRO A 124 3.46 -12.21 -14.26
N GLY A 125 3.86 -12.46 -13.01
CA GLY A 125 3.32 -11.75 -11.85
C GLY A 125 3.78 -10.30 -11.75
N PHE A 126 5.02 -10.03 -12.13
CA PHE A 126 5.65 -8.73 -12.03
C PHE A 126 5.30 -7.83 -13.22
N SER A 127 5.11 -8.39 -14.41
CA SER A 127 4.65 -7.65 -15.60
C SER A 127 3.26 -7.04 -15.41
N ARG A 128 2.47 -7.55 -14.46
CA ARG A 128 1.11 -7.10 -14.16
C ARG A 128 1.03 -6.07 -13.03
N VAL A 129 2.13 -5.82 -12.31
CA VAL A 129 2.12 -4.84 -11.21
C VAL A 129 2.00 -3.45 -11.83
N ALA A 130 0.84 -2.81 -11.65
CA ALA A 130 0.56 -1.45 -12.11
C ALA A 130 0.83 -0.41 -11.01
N LEU A 131 0.63 -0.80 -9.76
CA LEU A 131 0.81 0.05 -8.59
C LEU A 131 1.58 -0.67 -7.48
N LEU A 132 2.52 0.05 -6.88
CA LEU A 132 3.10 -0.28 -5.59
C LEU A 132 2.73 0.82 -4.60
N ILE A 133 2.07 0.46 -3.50
CA ILE A 133 1.69 1.39 -2.44
C ILE A 133 2.41 1.00 -1.15
N PHE A 134 3.18 1.90 -0.59
CA PHE A 134 3.77 1.78 0.74
C PHE A 134 2.98 2.66 1.69
N TYR A 135 2.56 2.12 2.82
CA TYR A 135 1.91 2.93 3.85
C TYR A 135 2.31 2.48 5.24
N ALA A 136 2.20 3.36 6.22
CA ALA A 136 2.40 3.03 7.62
C ALA A 136 1.50 3.88 8.51
N ARG A 137 1.00 3.26 9.58
CA ARG A 137 0.30 3.94 10.66
C ARG A 137 1.31 4.54 11.62
N ILE A 138 1.09 5.80 11.97
CA ILE A 138 1.86 6.50 13.00
C ILE A 138 0.88 6.96 14.06
N ILE A 139 1.17 6.60 15.30
CA ILE A 139 0.47 7.11 16.47
C ILE A 139 1.47 7.99 17.21
N VAL A 140 1.17 9.28 17.28
CA VAL A 140 1.98 10.25 18.03
C VAL A 140 1.15 10.71 19.22
N TRP A 141 1.70 10.61 20.43
CA TRP A 141 1.09 11.26 21.59
C TRP A 141 1.43 12.74 21.57
N GLN A 142 0.42 13.60 21.63
CA GLN A 142 0.59 15.05 21.63
C GLN A 142 -0.26 15.69 22.72
N ARG A 143 0.18 16.85 23.22
CA ARG A 143 -0.57 17.64 24.20
C ARG A 143 -1.65 18.44 23.48
N ILE A 144 -2.92 18.16 23.78
CA ILE A 144 -4.10 18.85 23.24
C ILE A 144 -4.79 19.53 24.43
N ARG A 145 -4.81 20.87 24.48
CA ARG A 145 -5.53 21.63 25.53
C ARG A 145 -5.27 21.08 26.95
N ASP A 146 -3.99 20.89 27.28
CA ASP A 146 -3.49 20.41 28.57
C ASP A 146 -3.66 18.93 28.93
N CYS A 147 -4.23 18.09 28.06
CA CYS A 147 -4.16 16.64 28.21
C CYS A 147 -3.28 16.00 27.12
N TRP A 148 -2.61 14.89 27.44
CA TRP A 148 -1.97 14.06 26.41
C TRP A 148 -3.02 13.21 25.73
N GLY A 149 -3.09 13.26 24.41
CA GLY A 149 -3.98 12.45 23.60
C GLY A 149 -3.25 11.86 22.39
N PRO A 150 -3.71 10.70 21.88
CA PRO A 150 -3.15 10.14 20.66
C PRO A 150 -3.60 10.96 19.45
N SER A 151 -2.66 11.33 18.60
CA SER A 151 -2.91 11.77 17.23
C SER A 151 -2.51 10.65 16.30
N PHE A 152 -3.47 10.21 15.49
CA PHE A 152 -3.23 9.29 14.40
C PHE A 152 -2.80 10.05 13.15
N GLY A 153 -1.88 9.48 12.40
CA GLY A 153 -1.62 9.89 11.04
C GLY A 153 -1.04 8.75 10.22
N LEU A 154 -1.00 8.96 8.91
CA LEU A 154 -0.54 7.97 7.96
C LEU A 154 0.59 8.55 7.12
N VAL A 155 1.61 7.74 6.87
CA VAL A 155 2.57 8.02 5.80
C VAL A 155 2.23 7.12 4.63
N LEU A 156 2.24 7.69 3.43
CA LEU A 156 1.87 7.02 2.20
C LEU A 156 2.81 7.40 1.07
N ARG A 157 3.22 6.41 0.28
CA ARG A 157 3.99 6.58 -0.94
C ARG A 157 3.52 5.60 -2.02
N GLY A 158 3.34 6.10 -3.24
CA GLY A 158 2.85 5.31 -4.37
C GLY A 158 3.78 5.37 -5.58
N LYS A 159 3.91 4.26 -6.29
CA LYS A 159 4.61 4.18 -7.57
C LYS A 159 3.73 3.53 -8.63
N LEU A 160 3.62 4.22 -9.78
CA LEU A 160 3.02 3.73 -11.01
C LEU A 160 4.04 2.98 -11.87
N PHE A 161 3.59 1.89 -12.48
CA PHE A 161 4.34 1.09 -13.46
C PHE A 161 3.51 0.98 -14.74
N GLU A 162 3.80 1.83 -15.72
CA GLU A 162 3.00 2.00 -16.94
C GLU A 162 2.93 0.73 -17.80
N GLY A 163 3.96 -0.12 -17.76
CA GLY A 163 4.05 -1.33 -18.58
C GLY A 163 2.94 -2.35 -18.34
N ALA A 164 2.36 -2.39 -17.13
CA ALA A 164 1.30 -3.34 -16.78
C ALA A 164 -0.10 -2.96 -17.31
N CYS A 165 -0.25 -1.73 -17.81
CA CYS A 165 -1.52 -1.19 -18.29
C CYS A 165 -1.42 -0.64 -19.71
N SER A 166 -0.45 -1.12 -20.51
CA SER A 166 -0.31 -0.73 -21.91
C SER A 166 -1.61 -1.02 -22.68
N GLY A 167 -2.19 0.01 -23.29
CA GLY A 167 -3.46 -0.08 -24.03
C GLY A 167 -4.72 0.24 -23.22
N VAL A 168 -4.61 0.47 -21.91
CA VAL A 168 -5.69 1.02 -21.08
C VAL A 168 -5.71 2.55 -21.24
N LEU A 169 -6.89 3.19 -21.18
CA LEU A 169 -7.02 4.65 -21.17
C LEU A 169 -5.96 5.27 -20.26
N ALA A 170 -5.10 6.13 -20.82
CA ALA A 170 -3.75 6.46 -20.35
C ALA A 170 -3.62 6.91 -18.87
N ASP A 171 -4.73 7.28 -18.22
CA ASP A 171 -4.73 7.79 -16.86
C ASP A 171 -5.30 6.84 -15.80
N GLY A 172 -5.80 5.66 -16.17
CA GLY A 172 -6.56 4.78 -15.27
C GLY A 172 -5.84 4.46 -13.95
N PRO A 173 -4.63 3.86 -13.99
CA PRO A 173 -3.81 3.61 -12.80
C PRO A 173 -3.46 4.87 -12.02
N GLY A 174 -3.19 5.99 -12.71
CA GLY A 174 -2.89 7.27 -12.08
C GLY A 174 -4.06 7.81 -11.26
N ARG A 175 -5.27 7.77 -11.83
CA ARG A 175 -6.51 8.16 -11.13
C ARG A 175 -6.83 7.21 -10.00
N PHE A 176 -6.54 5.91 -10.15
CA PHE A 176 -6.73 4.97 -9.05
C PHE A 176 -5.77 5.21 -7.89
N LEU A 177 -4.49 5.50 -8.17
CA LEU A 177 -3.54 5.96 -7.14
C LEU A 177 -4.05 7.20 -6.40
N GLN A 178 -4.56 8.20 -7.12
CA GLN A 178 -5.15 9.39 -6.50
C GLN A 178 -6.37 9.05 -5.64
N GLY A 179 -7.22 8.12 -6.10
CA GLY A 179 -8.34 7.60 -5.32
C GLY A 179 -7.88 6.96 -4.01
N ILE A 180 -6.85 6.09 -4.05
CA ILE A 180 -6.26 5.46 -2.86
C ILE A 180 -5.72 6.52 -1.89
N ILE A 181 -4.98 7.52 -2.38
CA ILE A 181 -4.46 8.62 -1.57
C ILE A 181 -5.60 9.36 -0.87
N HIS A 182 -6.63 9.74 -1.63
CA HIS A 182 -7.80 10.43 -1.09
C HIS A 182 -8.54 9.58 -0.06
N GLY A 183 -8.67 8.28 -0.31
CA GLY A 183 -9.24 7.32 0.62
C GLY A 183 -8.49 7.27 1.95
N PHE A 184 -7.16 7.22 1.91
CA PHE A 184 -6.33 7.29 3.12
C PHE A 184 -6.48 8.62 3.86
N GLU A 185 -6.63 9.73 3.15
CA GLU A 185 -6.91 11.03 3.79
C GLU A 185 -8.21 11.03 4.55
N ARG A 186 -9.26 10.42 3.99
CA ARG A 186 -10.54 10.26 4.68
C ARG A 186 -10.41 9.37 5.92
N VAL A 187 -9.66 8.26 5.83
CA VAL A 187 -9.41 7.38 6.99
C VAL A 187 -8.65 8.11 8.10
N ALA A 188 -7.64 8.90 7.76
CA ALA A 188 -6.82 9.63 8.73
C ALA A 188 -7.46 10.93 9.24
N GLY A 189 -8.68 11.28 8.81
CA GLY A 189 -9.31 12.56 9.16
C GLY A 189 -8.57 13.77 8.60
N GLY A 190 -7.93 13.63 7.43
CA GLY A 190 -7.18 14.67 6.71
C GLY A 190 -5.68 14.71 7.00
N LYS A 191 -5.16 13.91 7.94
CA LYS A 191 -3.73 13.89 8.30
C LYS A 191 -2.96 12.76 7.60
N VAL A 192 -2.60 13.00 6.35
CA VAL A 192 -1.69 12.11 5.60
C VAL A 192 -0.44 12.88 5.22
N TRP A 193 0.72 12.35 5.63
CA TRP A 193 2.02 12.85 5.18
C TRP A 193 2.39 12.11 3.89
N ARG A 194 2.46 12.88 2.79
CA ARG A 194 2.70 12.37 1.44
C ARG A 194 4.19 12.52 1.08
N TYR A 195 4.77 11.49 0.47
CA TYR A 195 6.16 11.45 -0.03
C TYR A 195 6.25 10.77 -1.40
#